data_AF-A0A2P4Y3W3-F1
#
_entry.id   AF-A0A2P4Y3W3-F1
#
_cell.length_a   1.000
_cell.length_b   1.000
_cell.length_c   1.000
_cell.angle_alpha   90.00
_cell.angle_beta   90.00
_cell.angle_gamma   90.00
#
_symmetry.space_group_name_H-M   'P 1'
#
loop_
_entity.id
_entity.type
_entity.pdbx_description
1 polymer ?
#
loop_
_entity_poly.entity_id
_entity_poly.type
_entity_poly.pdbx_seq_one_letter_code
_entity_poly.pdbx_strand_id
1 'polypeptide(L)'
;MRPTIEYTNGKTLMAQGPQALHHHVASRMEKALGRALPQMEVRFKDVSISADIVVKDETDIKVELPTLTNELMKSVRGLGAKKHTVKKQILKNISGVFKPGTITLVLGQPGSGKSSLMKLLSGRFPHDKNITMEGDVTYNGAPANDSSPT
;
A
#
# COMPACT_ATOMS: atom_id res chain seq x y z
N MET A 1 -10.22 0.64 -38.83
CA MET A 1 -10.50 -0.56 -38.03
C MET A 1 -10.02 -0.26 -36.61
N ARG A 2 -10.88 -0.25 -35.58
CA ARG A 2 -10.43 0.04 -34.21
C ARG A 2 -9.67 -1.19 -33.67
N PRO A 3 -8.48 -1.03 -33.09
CA PRO A 3 -7.76 -2.13 -32.49
C PRO A 3 -8.58 -2.79 -31.37
N THR A 4 -8.87 -4.08 -31.50
CA THR A 4 -9.51 -4.88 -30.43
C THR A 4 -8.42 -5.32 -29.46
N ILE A 5 -8.60 -5.02 -28.18
CA ILE A 5 -7.73 -5.51 -27.11
C ILE A 5 -8.35 -6.75 -26.49
N GLU A 6 -7.60 -7.85 -26.51
CA GLU A 6 -7.95 -9.10 -25.86
C GLU A 6 -7.31 -9.17 -24.46
N TYR A 7 -8.06 -9.69 -23.49
CA TYR A 7 -7.66 -9.78 -22.08
C TYR A 7 -7.24 -11.19 -21.65
N THR A 8 -7.10 -12.11 -22.61
CA THR A 8 -6.84 -13.53 -22.37
C THR A 8 -5.47 -13.80 -21.74
N ASN A 9 -4.45 -13.03 -22.10
CA ASN A 9 -3.13 -13.09 -21.46
C ASN A 9 -2.34 -11.80 -21.71
N GLY A 10 -1.21 -11.64 -21.02
CA GLY A 10 -0.36 -10.44 -21.17
C GLY A 10 0.20 -10.24 -22.58
N LYS A 11 0.42 -11.31 -23.34
CA LYS A 11 0.96 -11.24 -24.71
C LYS A 11 -0.10 -10.69 -25.69
N THR A 12 -1.35 -11.13 -25.57
CA THR A 12 -2.47 -10.63 -26.40
C THR A 12 -2.86 -9.21 -26.00
N LEU A 13 -2.82 -8.88 -24.71
CA LEU A 13 -3.04 -7.53 -24.19
C LEU A 13 -2.05 -6.51 -24.78
N MET A 14 -0.79 -6.91 -24.89
CA MET A 14 0.31 -6.07 -25.37
C MET A 14 0.62 -6.22 -26.85
N ALA A 15 -0.17 -6.99 -27.61
CA ALA A 15 0.12 -7.33 -29.01
C ALA A 15 0.21 -6.10 -29.93
N GLN A 16 -0.51 -5.02 -29.61
CA GLN A 16 -0.50 -3.76 -30.35
C GLN A 16 0.37 -2.68 -29.66
N GLY A 17 1.14 -3.08 -28.66
CA GLY A 17 2.01 -2.24 -27.87
C GLY A 17 1.32 -1.47 -26.74
N PRO A 18 2.11 -0.83 -25.87
CA PRO A 18 1.60 -0.11 -24.69
C PRO A 18 0.69 1.08 -25.03
N GLN A 19 0.92 1.74 -26.17
CA GLN A 19 0.16 2.92 -26.57
C GLN A 19 -1.28 2.58 -26.96
N ALA A 20 -1.49 1.46 -27.66
CA ALA A 20 -2.81 0.96 -28.00
C ALA A 20 -3.60 0.59 -26.74
N LEU A 21 -2.94 -0.07 -25.77
CA LEU A 21 -3.51 -0.39 -24.47
C LEU A 21 -3.89 0.87 -23.69
N HIS A 22 -2.98 1.84 -23.61
CA HIS A 22 -3.24 3.12 -22.97
C HIS A 22 -4.48 3.80 -23.59
N HIS A 23 -4.54 3.92 -24.91
CA HIS A 23 -5.67 4.54 -25.60
C HIS A 23 -6.99 3.78 -25.35
N HIS A 24 -6.95 2.44 -25.33
CA HIS A 24 -8.11 1.62 -25.00
C HIS A 24 -8.61 1.88 -23.58
N VAL A 25 -7.72 1.86 -22.58
CA VAL A 25 -8.07 2.12 -21.18
C VAL A 25 -8.56 3.55 -20.99
N ALA A 26 -7.84 4.53 -21.52
CA ALA A 26 -8.21 5.94 -21.47
C ALA A 26 -9.61 6.16 -22.07
N SER A 27 -9.88 5.66 -23.28
CA SER A 27 -11.19 5.82 -23.92
C SER A 27 -12.36 5.25 -23.11
N ARG A 28 -12.14 4.16 -22.35
CA ARG A 28 -13.17 3.59 -21.48
C ARG A 28 -13.36 4.42 -20.21
N MET A 29 -12.26 4.86 -19.59
CA MET A 29 -12.31 5.71 -18.41
C MET A 29 -12.91 7.07 -18.71
N GLU A 30 -12.58 7.69 -19.84
CA GLU A 30 -13.11 8.98 -20.28
C GLU A 30 -14.62 8.92 -20.49
N LYS A 31 -15.13 7.86 -21.12
CA LYS A 31 -16.56 7.61 -21.26
C LYS A 31 -17.26 7.45 -19.90
N ALA A 32 -16.62 6.77 -18.95
CA ALA A 32 -17.17 6.58 -17.61
C ALA A 32 -17.12 7.85 -16.75
N LEU A 33 -16.09 8.67 -16.93
CA LEU A 33 -15.86 9.89 -16.16
C LEU A 33 -16.51 11.14 -16.77
N GLY A 34 -16.93 11.09 -18.04
CA GLY A 34 -17.49 12.24 -18.77
C GLY A 34 -16.48 13.35 -19.06
N ARG A 35 -15.18 13.08 -18.88
CA ARG A 35 -14.07 14.02 -19.07
C ARG A 35 -12.83 13.30 -19.56
N ALA A 36 -11.89 14.05 -20.14
CA ALA A 36 -10.58 13.53 -20.52
C ALA A 36 -9.85 12.91 -19.33
N LEU A 37 -9.04 11.87 -19.56
CA LEU A 37 -8.33 11.17 -18.50
C LEU A 37 -7.31 12.14 -17.86
N PRO A 38 -7.40 12.42 -16.55
CA PRO A 38 -6.49 13.34 -15.90
C PRO A 38 -5.05 12.84 -16.02
N GLN A 39 -4.16 13.71 -16.49
CA GLN A 39 -2.72 13.45 -16.54
C GLN A 39 -2.13 13.78 -15.18
N MET A 40 -1.81 12.75 -14.39
CA MET A 40 -1.20 12.93 -13.08
C MET A 40 0.16 12.23 -13.03
N GLU A 41 1.19 13.02 -12.74
CA GLU A 41 2.50 12.55 -12.39
C GLU A 41 2.59 12.45 -10.87
N VAL A 42 3.02 11.29 -10.38
CA VAL A 42 3.29 11.10 -8.95
C VAL A 42 4.78 10.86 -8.79
N ARG A 43 5.45 11.72 -8.02
CA ARG A 43 6.85 11.51 -7.64
C ARG A 43 6.92 11.23 -6.15
N PHE A 44 7.78 10.30 -5.77
CA PHE A 44 8.08 10.03 -4.37
C PHE A 44 9.59 9.92 -4.22
N LYS A 45 10.13 10.51 -3.16
CA LYS A 45 11.56 10.56 -2.90
C LYS A 45 11.85 10.19 -1.45
N ASP A 46 12.75 9.23 -1.29
CA ASP A 46 13.31 8.75 -0.04
C ASP A 46 12.23 8.36 0.98
N VAL A 47 11.13 7.80 0.47
CA VAL A 47 9.94 7.51 1.26
C VAL A 47 10.17 6.27 2.12
N SER A 48 9.91 6.41 3.42
CA SER A 48 9.94 5.32 4.38
C SER A 48 8.66 5.29 5.20
N ILE A 49 8.14 4.09 5.45
CA ILE A 49 6.98 3.88 6.32
C ILE A 49 7.37 2.87 7.38
N SER A 50 7.13 3.20 8.65
CA SER A 50 7.26 2.30 9.78
C SER A 50 5.97 2.23 10.58
N ALA A 51 5.68 1.07 11.16
CA ALA A 51 4.55 0.87 12.06
C ALA A 51 5.01 0.19 13.35
N ASP A 52 4.53 0.69 14.47
CA ASP A 52 4.73 0.14 15.80
C ASP A 52 3.69 -0.95 16.07
N ILE A 53 4.15 -2.20 16.15
CA ILE A 53 3.31 -3.38 16.32
C ILE A 53 3.41 -3.85 17.75
N VAL A 54 2.28 -3.90 18.46
CA VAL A 54 2.21 -4.54 19.77
C VAL A 54 2.25 -6.06 19.58
N VAL A 55 3.38 -6.66 19.89
CA VAL A 55 3.52 -8.12 19.87
C VAL A 55 2.96 -8.64 21.19
N LYS A 56 1.95 -9.51 21.10
CA LYS A 56 1.57 -10.35 22.24
C LYS A 56 2.55 -11.53 22.25
N ASP A 57 3.29 -11.70 23.34
CA ASP A 57 4.16 -12.87 23.49
C ASP A 57 3.33 -14.15 23.40
N GLU A 58 3.74 -15.07 22.51
CA GLU A 58 3.17 -16.40 22.30
C GLU A 58 3.65 -17.43 23.34
N THR A 59 4.11 -17.01 24.52
CA THR A 59 4.66 -17.95 25.52
C THR A 59 3.63 -18.77 26.29
N ASP A 60 2.33 -18.70 25.96
CA ASP A 60 1.27 -19.43 26.67
C ASP A 60 0.55 -20.51 25.83
N ILE A 61 1.14 -20.98 24.71
CA ILE A 61 0.67 -22.21 24.03
C ILE A 61 1.59 -23.39 24.40
N LYS A 62 1.72 -23.67 25.70
CA LYS A 62 1.96 -25.04 26.16
C LYS A 62 0.67 -25.52 26.79
N VAL A 63 0.04 -26.47 26.10
CA VAL A 63 -1.14 -27.18 26.55
C VAL A 63 -0.75 -28.02 27.77
N GLU A 64 -0.87 -27.45 28.97
CA GLU A 64 -0.76 -28.18 30.23
C GLU A 64 -2.14 -28.23 30.91
N LEU A 65 -2.49 -29.43 31.35
CA LEU A 65 -3.85 -29.92 31.65
C LEU A 65 -4.72 -28.98 32.52
N PRO A 66 -6.06 -29.03 32.36
CA PRO A 66 -6.98 -28.11 33.01
C PRO A 66 -7.11 -28.43 34.50
N THR A 67 -6.36 -27.72 35.34
CA THR A 67 -6.52 -27.73 36.79
C THR A 67 -6.87 -26.31 37.22
N LEU A 68 -7.85 -26.14 38.12
CA LEU A 68 -8.39 -24.83 38.56
C LEU A 68 -7.31 -23.85 39.04
N THR A 69 -6.16 -24.35 39.50
CA THR A 69 -4.97 -23.59 39.85
C THR A 69 -4.36 -22.80 38.68
N ASN A 70 -4.49 -23.28 37.44
CA ASN A 70 -3.97 -22.60 36.24
C ASN A 70 -4.79 -21.36 35.85
N GLU A 71 -6.10 -21.33 36.11
CA GLU A 71 -6.94 -20.14 35.87
C GLU A 71 -6.59 -18.99 36.84
N LEU A 72 -6.33 -19.33 38.11
CA LEU A 72 -5.88 -18.35 39.10
C LEU A 72 -4.48 -17.81 38.76
N MET A 73 -3.57 -18.68 38.33
CA MET A 73 -2.21 -18.29 37.97
C MET A 73 -2.16 -17.44 36.70
N LYS A 74 -3.06 -17.67 35.72
CA LYS A 74 -3.26 -16.77 34.57
C LYS A 74 -3.72 -15.38 35.00
N SER A 75 -4.60 -15.30 36.00
CA SER A 75 -5.11 -14.03 36.54
C SER A 75 -3.98 -13.18 37.15
N VAL A 76 -3.05 -13.83 37.86
CA VAL A 76 -1.89 -13.16 38.46
C VAL A 76 -0.80 -12.84 37.42
N ARG A 77 -0.58 -13.70 36.42
CA ARG A 77 0.36 -13.45 35.30
C ARG A 77 -0.13 -12.36 34.32
N GLY A 78 -1.44 -12.22 34.13
CA GLY A 78 -2.05 -11.21 33.25
C GLY A 78 -1.82 -9.77 33.69
N LEU A 79 -1.53 -9.54 34.97
CA LEU A 79 -1.16 -8.24 35.52
C LEU A 79 0.28 -7.82 35.20
N GLY A 80 1.14 -8.76 34.78
CA GLY A 80 2.57 -8.53 34.54
C GLY A 80 3.03 -8.64 33.10
N ALA A 81 2.13 -8.93 32.15
CA ALA A 81 2.48 -9.08 30.74
C ALA A 81 2.91 -7.72 30.14
N LYS A 82 4.22 -7.50 30.06
CA LYS A 82 4.81 -6.34 29.38
C LYS A 82 4.49 -6.47 27.89
N LYS A 83 3.54 -5.67 27.40
CA LYS A 83 3.29 -5.51 25.97
C LYS A 83 4.56 -4.97 25.31
N HIS A 84 5.23 -5.81 24.53
CA HIS A 84 6.42 -5.39 23.79
C HIS A 84 5.99 -4.81 22.43
N THR A 85 6.38 -3.57 22.16
CA THR A 85 6.12 -2.92 20.87
C THR A 85 7.37 -3.03 19.99
N VAL A 86 7.21 -3.61 18.80
CA VAL A 86 8.28 -3.74 17.80
C VAL A 86 8.00 -2.79 16.64
N LYS A 87 8.99 -1.95 16.30
CA LYS A 87 8.92 -1.08 15.12
C LYS A 87 9.20 -1.90 13.86
N LYS A 88 8.20 -2.07 13.00
CA LYS A 88 8.33 -2.75 11.70
C LYS A 88 8.37 -1.73 10.57
N GLN A 89 9.48 -1.72 9.84
CA GLN A 89 9.60 -0.92 8.63
C GLN A 89 8.90 -1.61 7.45
N ILE A 90 7.88 -0.97 6.91
CA ILE A 90 7.05 -1.48 5.80
C ILE A 90 7.65 -1.08 4.45
N LEU A 91 8.00 0.20 4.28
CA LEU A 91 8.69 0.73 3.10
C LEU A 91 10.03 1.30 3.53
N LYS A 92 11.09 1.01 2.75
CA LYS A 92 12.48 1.35 3.08
C LYS A 92 13.09 2.23 2.01
N ASN A 93 13.12 3.54 2.26
CA ASN A 93 13.81 4.53 1.44
C ASN A 93 13.58 4.36 -0.07
N ILE A 94 12.31 4.38 -0.47
CA ILE A 94 11.93 4.16 -1.87
C ILE A 94 11.79 5.49 -2.61
N SER A 95 12.24 5.51 -3.87
CA SER A 95 12.15 6.67 -4.76
C SER A 95 11.65 6.23 -6.13
N GLY A 96 10.86 7.07 -6.79
CA GLY A 96 10.31 6.75 -8.11
C GLY A 96 9.33 7.78 -8.65
N VAL A 97 8.92 7.56 -9.90
CA VAL A 97 7.99 8.41 -10.64
C VAL A 97 6.98 7.55 -11.38
N PHE A 98 5.69 7.84 -11.19
CA PHE A 98 4.61 7.32 -12.01
C PHE A 98 4.28 8.38 -13.05
N LYS A 99 4.60 8.08 -14.31
CA LYS A 99 4.44 9.04 -15.41
C LYS A 99 2.99 9.08 -15.89
N PRO A 100 2.48 10.26 -16.26
CA PRO A 100 1.19 10.37 -16.92
C PRO A 100 1.12 9.50 -18.18
N GLY A 101 -0.07 8.97 -18.44
CA GLY A 101 -0.34 8.17 -19.64
C GLY A 101 0.37 6.80 -19.70
N THR A 102 0.91 6.32 -18.58
CA THR A 102 1.54 5.00 -18.50
C THR A 102 0.79 4.07 -17.55
N ILE A 103 0.75 2.78 -17.88
CA ILE A 103 0.25 1.73 -16.97
C ILE A 103 1.46 1.19 -16.22
N THR A 104 1.45 1.35 -14.89
CA THR A 104 2.50 0.84 -14.00
C THR A 104 2.02 -0.39 -13.26
N LEU A 105 2.76 -1.49 -13.37
CA LEU A 105 2.47 -2.75 -12.68
C LEU A 105 3.37 -2.89 -11.44
N VAL A 106 2.76 -2.96 -10.25
CA VAL A 106 3.49 -3.13 -8.98
C VAL A 106 3.45 -4.60 -8.56
N LEU A 107 4.61 -5.26 -8.55
CA LEU A 107 4.75 -6.69 -8.22
C LEU A 107 5.60 -6.92 -6.96
N GLY A 108 5.42 -8.08 -6.32
CA GLY A 108 6.16 -8.49 -5.14
C GLY A 108 5.43 -9.53 -4.31
N GLN A 109 6.16 -10.25 -3.45
CA GLN A 109 5.61 -11.28 -2.56
C GLN A 109 4.55 -10.74 -1.56
N PRO A 110 3.69 -11.59 -0.98
CA PRO A 110 2.82 -11.18 0.11
C PRO A 110 3.60 -10.49 1.24
N GLY A 111 3.05 -9.41 1.80
CA GLY A 111 3.72 -8.63 2.85
C GLY A 111 4.83 -7.68 2.39
N SER A 112 5.15 -7.58 1.09
CA SER A 112 6.21 -6.70 0.56
C SER A 112 5.90 -5.19 0.58
N GLY A 113 4.73 -4.78 1.07
CA GLY A 113 4.36 -3.36 1.17
C GLY A 113 3.69 -2.74 -0.05
N LYS A 114 3.32 -3.49 -1.10
CA LYS A 114 2.64 -2.95 -2.31
C LYS A 114 1.38 -2.14 -1.99
N SER A 115 0.48 -2.70 -1.18
CA SER A 115 -0.75 -2.00 -0.79
C SER A 115 -0.44 -0.77 0.07
N SER A 116 0.62 -0.82 0.86
CA SER A 116 1.07 0.31 1.66
C SER A 116 1.63 1.44 0.79
N LEU A 117 2.43 1.10 -0.24
CA LEU A 117 2.87 2.03 -1.27
C LEU A 117 1.68 2.68 -1.98
N MET A 118 0.70 1.89 -2.43
CA MET A 118 -0.48 2.43 -3.11
C MET A 118 -1.35 3.31 -2.20
N LYS A 119 -1.47 2.97 -0.91
CA LYS A 119 -2.16 3.83 0.07
C LYS A 119 -1.44 5.16 0.27
N LEU A 120 -0.10 5.13 0.36
CA LEU A 120 0.71 6.34 0.48
C LEU A 120 0.57 7.23 -0.76
N LEU A 121 0.75 6.67 -1.97
CA LEU A 121 0.65 7.43 -3.21
C LEU A 121 -0.77 7.94 -3.52
N SER A 122 -1.80 7.38 -2.90
CA SER A 122 -3.18 7.87 -3.04
C SER A 122 -3.60 8.87 -1.96
N GLY A 123 -2.70 9.25 -1.05
CA GLY A 123 -3.04 10.10 0.09
C GLY A 123 -4.00 9.43 1.09
N ARG A 124 -4.10 8.10 1.08
CA ARG A 124 -5.01 7.31 1.91
C ARG A 124 -4.28 6.49 2.97
N PHE A 125 -3.08 6.93 3.37
CA PHE A 125 -2.37 6.26 4.44
C PHE A 125 -3.00 6.66 5.78
N PRO A 126 -3.32 5.70 6.67
CA PRO A 126 -3.90 6.03 7.96
C PRO A 126 -2.93 6.85 8.80
N HIS A 127 -3.40 7.98 9.32
CA HIS A 127 -2.69 8.81 10.29
C HIS A 127 -2.92 8.28 11.71
N ASP A 128 -2.50 7.03 11.96
CA ASP A 128 -2.55 6.46 13.30
C ASP A 128 -1.28 6.85 14.07
N LYS A 129 -1.40 7.04 15.39
CA LYS A 129 -0.26 7.38 16.28
C LYS A 129 0.90 6.38 16.24
N ASN A 130 0.64 5.17 15.72
CA ASN A 130 1.60 4.07 15.66
C ASN A 130 2.33 3.99 14.32
N ILE A 131 2.17 4.99 13.45
CA ILE A 131 2.72 4.98 12.09
C ILE A 131 3.62 6.20 11.92
N THR A 132 4.85 5.95 11.47
CA THR A 132 5.80 7.00 11.09
C THR A 132 6.00 6.98 9.57
N MET A 133 5.84 8.14 8.94
CA MET A 133 6.10 8.34 7.52
C MET A 133 7.18 9.40 7.36
N GLU A 134 8.15 9.13 6.50
CA GLU A 134 9.27 10.00 6.15
C GLU A 134 9.39 10.09 4.62
N GLY A 135 10.01 11.16 4.12
CA GLY A 135 10.21 11.43 2.69
C GLY A 135 9.11 12.29 2.07
N ASP A 136 9.26 12.54 0.77
CA ASP A 136 8.43 13.50 0.03
C ASP A 136 7.58 12.82 -1.04
N VAL A 137 6.35 13.29 -1.20
CA VAL A 137 5.46 12.89 -2.30
C VAL A 137 4.92 14.16 -2.97
N THR A 138 4.98 14.19 -4.31
CA THR A 138 4.44 15.31 -5.10
C THR A 138 3.50 14.81 -6.19
N TYR A 139 2.41 15.54 -6.40
CA TYR A 139 1.46 15.36 -7.50
C TYR A 139 1.60 16.52 -8.48
N ASN A 140 2.00 16.24 -9.73
CA ASN A 140 2.23 17.28 -10.74
C ASN A 140 3.18 18.41 -10.27
N GLY A 141 4.15 18.08 -9.42
CA GLY A 141 5.10 19.04 -8.83
C GLY A 141 4.62 19.74 -7.57
N ALA A 142 3.35 19.62 -7.18
CA ALA A 142 2.83 20.14 -5.91
C ALA A 142 2.99 19.11 -4.78
N PRO A 143 3.42 19.50 -3.57
CA PRO A 143 3.56 18.59 -2.44
C PRO A 143 2.20 18.01 -2.01
N ALA A 144 2.19 16.72 -1.65
CA ALA A 144 1.00 16.01 -1.19
C ALA A 144 0.34 16.64 0.05
N ASN A 145 1.14 17.32 0.86
CA ASN A 145 0.74 17.92 2.13
C ASN A 145 -0.05 19.23 1.95
N ASP A 146 -0.13 19.75 0.72
CA ASP A 146 -0.72 21.04 0.36
C ASP A 146 -1.99 20.88 -0.52
N SER A 147 -2.53 19.65 -0.60
CA SER A 147 -3.76 19.38 -1.36
C SER A 147 -5.00 19.86 -0.61
N SER A 148 -5.22 21.17 -0.61
CA SER A 148 -6.59 21.70 -0.63
C SER A 148 -7.21 21.29 -1.97
N PRO A 149 -8.40 20.65 -1.99
CA PRO A 149 -9.03 20.25 -3.24
C PRO A 149 -9.51 21.52 -3.94
N THR A 150 -8.99 21.79 -5.14
CA THR A 150 -9.59 22.73 -6.09
C THR A 150 -10.31 21.95 -7.18
#